data_AF-Q46YQ0-F1
#
_entry.id   AF-Q46YQ0-F1
#
_cell.length_a   1.000
_cell.length_b   1.000
_cell.length_c   1.000
_cell.angle_alpha   90.00
_cell.angle_beta   90.00
_cell.angle_gamma   90.00
#
_symmetry.space_group_name_H-M   'P 1'
#
loop_
_entity.id
_entity.type
_entity.pdbx_description
1 polymer ?
#
loop_
_entity_poly.entity_id
_entity_poly.type
_entity_poly.pdbx_seq_one_letter_code
_entity_poly.pdbx_strand_id
1 'polypeptide(L)'
;MLLELNQQNAVLRQRLQTAERAAKVAEESLAISRQAHAVMTLQIAQLEKLAHELKRAAVTHTHWPVARWVKYGPMAPFLASIKDQA
;
A
#
# COMPACT_ATOMS: atom_id res chain seq x y z
N MET A 1 -32.53 40.43 -15.95
CA MET A 1 -31.45 40.74 -14.99
C MET A 1 -31.61 40.02 -13.64
N LEU A 2 -32.61 40.31 -12.78
CA LEU A 2 -32.75 39.64 -11.46
C LEU A 2 -32.99 38.11 -11.53
N LEU A 3 -33.84 37.66 -12.47
CA LEU A 3 -34.10 36.23 -12.70
C LEU A 3 -32.86 35.45 -13.14
N GLU A 4 -32.05 36.08 -13.99
CA GLU A 4 -30.82 35.53 -14.55
C GLU A 4 -29.74 35.39 -13.47
N LEU A 5 -29.62 36.40 -12.61
CA LEU A 5 -28.73 36.40 -11.45
C LEU A 5 -29.09 35.30 -10.45
N ASN A 6 -30.38 35.09 -10.20
CA ASN A 6 -30.87 34.02 -9.32
C ASN A 6 -30.59 32.62 -9.90
N GLN A 7 -30.77 32.43 -11.21
CA GLN A 7 -30.41 31.17 -11.87
C GLN A 7 -28.92 30.88 -11.80
N GLN A 8 -28.08 31.88 -12.08
CA GLN A 8 -26.63 31.74 -11.97
C GLN A 8 -26.19 31.42 -10.54
N ASN A 9 -26.79 32.06 -9.53
CA ASN A 9 -26.49 31.78 -8.13
C ASN A 9 -26.88 30.35 -7.72
N ALA A 10 -28.03 29.86 -8.20
CA ALA A 10 -28.46 28.48 -7.97
C ALA A 10 -27.49 27.46 -8.60
N VAL A 11 -27.04 27.71 -9.83
CA VAL A 11 -26.05 26.86 -10.52
C VAL A 11 -24.71 26.88 -9.79
N LEU A 12 -24.25 28.04 -9.34
CA LEU A 12 -23.00 28.16 -8.57
C LEU A 12 -23.07 27.39 -7.25
N ARG A 13 -24.19 27.46 -6.52
CA ARG A 13 -24.40 26.69 -5.29
C ARG A 13 -24.39 25.19 -5.54
N GLN A 14 -25.02 24.74 -6.62
CA GLN A 14 -25.03 23.32 -6.99
C GLN A 14 -23.62 22.82 -7.36
N ARG A 15 -22.86 23.63 -8.10
CA ARG A 15 -21.46 23.32 -8.43
C ARG A 15 -20.59 23.28 -7.19
N LEU A 16 -20.77 24.24 -6.27
CA LEU A 16 -20.05 24.28 -5.00
C LEU A 16 -20.31 23.03 -4.16
N GLN A 17 -21.58 22.64 -3.98
CA GLN A 17 -21.92 21.40 -3.26
C GLN A 17 -21.33 20.15 -3.92
N THR A 18 -21.29 20.12 -5.25
CA THR A 18 -20.71 18.99 -5.99
C THR A 18 -19.19 18.92 -5.80
N ALA A 19 -18.52 20.08 -5.86
CA ALA A 19 -17.09 20.19 -5.63
C ALA A 19 -16.72 19.84 -4.18
N GLU A 20 -17.50 20.28 -3.19
CA GLU A 20 -17.30 19.93 -1.77
C GLU A 20 -17.41 18.43 -1.53
N ARG A 21 -18.40 17.76 -2.13
CA ARG A 21 -18.54 16.31 -2.04
C ARG A 21 -17.35 15.59 -2.69
N ALA A 22 -16.92 16.04 -3.87
CA ALA A 22 -15.76 15.46 -4.54
C ALA A 22 -14.47 15.66 -3.74
N ALA A 23 -14.27 16.83 -3.14
CA ALA A 23 -13.13 17.12 -2.28
C ALA A 23 -13.11 16.19 -1.06
N LYS A 24 -14.25 16.01 -0.39
CA LYS A 24 -14.36 15.09 0.75
C LYS A 24 -13.97 13.64 0.39
N VAL A 25 -14.47 13.14 -0.74
CA VAL A 25 -14.13 11.79 -1.23
C VAL A 25 -12.64 11.69 -1.56
N ALA A 26 -12.06 12.72 -2.18
CA ALA A 26 -10.63 12.76 -2.47
C ALA A 26 -9.77 12.76 -1.20
N GLU A 27 -10.17 13.50 -0.16
CA GLU A 27 -9.50 13.51 1.14
C GLU A 27 -9.55 12.14 1.84
N GLU A 28 -10.70 11.47 1.81
CA GLU A 28 -10.85 10.12 2.35
C GLU A 28 -9.95 9.11 1.61
N SER A 29 -9.93 9.16 0.28
CA SER A 29 -9.05 8.33 -0.56
C SER A 29 -7.56 8.59 -0.29
N LEU A 30 -7.18 9.86 -0.14
CA LEU A 30 -5.81 10.27 0.20
C LEU A 30 -5.39 9.74 1.58
N ALA A 31 -6.28 9.78 2.57
CA ALA A 31 -6.01 9.24 3.90
C ALA A 31 -5.75 7.72 3.85
N ILE A 32 -6.59 6.98 3.11
CA ILE A 32 -6.40 5.53 2.89
C ILE A 32 -5.08 5.24 2.20
N SER A 33 -4.78 5.99 1.12
CA SER A 33 -3.53 5.85 0.36
C SER A 33 -2.30 6.10 1.25
N ARG A 34 -2.32 7.15 2.08
CA ARG A 34 -1.22 7.45 3.02
C ARG A 34 -1.00 6.31 4.01
N GLN A 35 -2.07 5.73 4.55
CA GLN A 35 -1.98 4.61 5.47
C GLN A 35 -1.44 3.35 4.79
N ALA A 36 -1.89 3.05 3.57
CA ALA A 36 -1.36 1.96 2.77
C ALA A 36 0.13 2.16 2.44
N HIS A 37 0.54 3.38 2.08
CA HIS A 37 1.95 3.71 1.84
C HIS A 37 2.80 3.52 3.09
N ALA A 38 2.34 3.97 4.27
CA ALA A 38 3.08 3.78 5.52
C ALA A 38 3.30 2.29 5.83
N VAL A 39 2.28 1.44 5.62
CA VAL A 39 2.40 -0.03 5.80
C VAL A 39 3.38 -0.62 4.79
N MET A 40 3.30 -0.23 3.52
CA MET A 40 4.23 -0.71 2.48
C MET A 40 5.67 -0.28 2.77
N THR A 41 5.92 0.96 3.21
CA THR A 41 7.25 1.44 3.58
C THR A 41 7.83 0.63 4.74
N LEU A 42 7.02 0.30 5.76
CA LEU A 42 7.45 -0.56 6.86
C LEU A 42 7.81 -1.97 6.38
N GLN A 43 7.00 -2.56 5.50
CA GLN A 43 7.27 -3.88 4.93
C GLN A 43 8.56 -3.89 4.10
N ILE A 44 8.80 -2.85 3.30
CA ILE A 44 10.04 -2.70 2.52
C ILE A 44 11.24 -2.64 3.47
N ALA A 45 11.20 -1.79 4.51
CA ALA A 45 12.29 -1.67 5.48
C ALA A 45 12.59 -2.99 6.21
N GLN A 46 11.55 -3.77 6.55
CA GLN A 46 11.71 -5.10 7.14
C GLN A 46 12.38 -6.09 6.18
N LEU A 47 11.98 -6.08 4.90
CA LEU A 47 12.57 -6.93 3.87
C LEU A 47 14.02 -6.55 3.58
N GLU A 48 14.36 -5.26 3.55
CA GLU A 48 15.72 -4.77 3.39
C GLU A 48 16.62 -5.22 4.55
N LYS A 49 16.13 -5.11 5.79
CA LYS A 49 16.85 -5.60 6.97
C LYS A 49 17.10 -7.11 6.86
N LEU A 50 16.07 -7.89 6.52
CA LEU A 50 16.19 -9.34 6.33
C LEU A 50 17.19 -9.68 5.23
N ALA A 51 17.14 -8.99 4.09
CA ALA A 51 18.08 -9.18 2.99
C ALA A 51 19.53 -8.87 3.41
N HIS A 52 19.74 -7.83 4.23
CA HIS A 52 21.05 -7.50 4.75
C HIS A 52 21.60 -8.57 5.71
N GLU A 53 20.76 -9.08 6.61
CA GLU A 53 21.11 -10.16 7.53
C GLU A 53 21.45 -11.46 6.77
N LEU A 54 20.67 -11.80 5.74
CA LEU A 54 20.94 -12.96 4.89
C LEU A 54 22.26 -12.83 4.13
N LYS A 55 22.56 -11.64 3.58
CA LYS A 55 23.85 -11.35 2.94
C LYS A 55 25.02 -11.53 3.92
N ARG A 56 24.90 -11.03 5.14
CA ARG A 56 25.93 -11.21 6.19
C ARG A 56 26.12 -12.68 6.55
N ALA A 57 25.02 -13.43 6.72
CA ALA A 57 25.08 -14.85 7.02
C ALA A 57 25.72 -15.67 5.89
N ALA A 58 25.48 -15.28 4.62
CA ALA A 58 26.05 -15.95 3.45
C ALA A 58 27.58 -15.96 3.43
N VAL A 59 28.21 -14.92 3.99
CA VAL A 59 29.69 -14.80 4.05
C VAL A 59 30.30 -15.90 4.90
N THR A 60 29.59 -16.36 5.93
CA THR A 60 30.10 -17.40 6.85
C THR A 60 29.53 -18.77 6.55
N HIS A 61 28.31 -18.83 6.00
CA HIS A 61 27.58 -20.07 5.72
C HIS A 61 26.82 -19.93 4.40
N THR A 62 27.44 -20.32 3.28
CA THR A 62 26.96 -20.01 1.92
C THR A 62 25.54 -20.51 1.63
N HIS A 63 25.12 -21.63 2.22
CA HIS A 63 23.84 -22.30 1.91
C HIS A 63 22.72 -21.97 2.91
N TRP A 64 23.08 -21.51 4.11
CA TRP A 64 22.12 -21.24 5.19
C TRP A 64 21.09 -20.14 4.88
N PRO A 65 21.47 -19.02 4.26
CA PRO A 65 20.53 -17.96 3.90
C PRO A 65 19.45 -18.44 2.93
N VAL A 66 19.82 -19.26 1.94
CA VAL A 66 18.88 -19.83 0.98
C VAL A 66 17.94 -20.82 1.68
N ALA A 67 18.46 -21.71 2.52
CA ALA A 67 17.64 -22.64 3.30
C ALA A 67 16.68 -21.89 4.26
N ARG A 68 17.15 -20.81 4.89
CA ARG A 68 16.34 -19.98 5.79
C ARG A 68 15.27 -19.19 5.02
N TRP A 69 15.58 -18.69 3.83
CA TRP A 69 14.62 -18.02 2.97
C TRP A 69 13.54 -18.95 2.45
N VAL A 70 13.91 -20.17 2.05
CA VAL A 70 12.94 -21.21 1.65
C VAL A 70 12.02 -21.60 2.81
N LYS A 71 12.57 -21.69 4.03
CA LYS A 71 11.82 -22.15 5.21
C LYS A 71 10.99 -21.06 5.91
N TYR A 72 11.45 -19.81 5.90
CA TYR A 72 10.83 -18.70 6.66
C TYR A 72 10.62 -17.43 5.85
N GLY A 73 10.94 -17.44 4.55
CA GLY A 73 10.74 -16.29 3.68
C GLY A 73 9.27 -16.13 3.26
N PRO A 74 8.97 -15.05 2.52
CA PRO A 74 7.59 -14.72 2.12
C PRO A 74 6.92 -15.78 1.23
N MET A 75 7.71 -16.62 0.54
CA MET A 75 7.22 -17.74 -0.26
C MET A 75 7.11 -19.05 0.53
N ALA A 76 7.54 -19.11 1.79
CA ALA A 76 7.51 -20.34 2.58
C ALA A 76 6.09 -20.95 2.74
N PRO A 77 5.00 -20.16 2.94
CA PRO A 77 3.65 -20.71 2.97
C PRO A 77 3.23 -21.35 1.64
N PHE A 78 3.62 -20.73 0.53
CA PHE A 78 3.37 -21.26 -0.81
C PHE A 78 4.15 -22.55 -1.06
N LEU A 79 5.43 -22.60 -0.72
CA LEU A 79 6.26 -23.80 -0.84
C LEU A 79 5.79 -24.95 0.07
N ALA A 80 5.27 -24.64 1.26
CA ALA A 80 4.63 -25.63 2.13
C ALA A 80 3.40 -26.24 1.46
N SER A 81 2.57 -25.43 0.78
CA SER A 81 1.38 -25.93 0.10
C SER A 81 1.66 -26.88 -1.08
N ILE A 82 2.82 -26.77 -1.73
CA ILE A 82 3.25 -27.69 -2.79
C ILE A 82 3.68 -29.04 -2.21
N LYS A 83 4.35 -29.03 -1.03
CA LYS A 83 4.81 -30.24 -0.37
C LYS A 83 3.67 -31.13 0.10
N ASP A 84 2.55 -30.54 0.53
CA ASP A 84 1.37 -31.27 1.00
C ASP A 84 0.54 -31.90 -0.14
N GLN A 85 0.88 -31.60 -1.41
CA GLN A 85 0.21 -32.12 -2.60
C GLN A 85 0.96 -33.28 -3.30
N ALA A 86 2.15 -33.64 -2.81
CA ALA A 86 3.01 -34.70 -3.36
C ALA A 86 3.10 -35.89 -2.38
#